data_AF-A0A1M3M8M4-F1
#
_entry.id   AF-A0A1M3M8M4-F1
#
_cell.length_a   1.000
_cell.length_b   1.000
_cell.length_c   1.000
_cell.angle_alpha   90.00
_cell.angle_beta   90.00
_cell.angle_gamma   90.00
#
_symmetry.space_group_name_H-M   'P 1'
#
loop_
_entity.id
_entity.type
_entity.pdbx_description
1 polymer ?
#
loop_
_entity_poly.entity_id
_entity_poly.type
_entity_poly.pdbx_seq_one_letter_code
_entity_poly.pdbx_strand_id
1 'polypeptide(L)'
;MNLFWKRILGILRPTPIIEKQEYEFLTNAARYEAIRNSPAIASYRQLFLEVKLSSPATRKTKQQKLKELGKHPDVKLYLANIGGKLYGHRDVYLSFGDDFYWEKDKPNAWRPGFFFKNETMKRNYSFHNEQQANNSGNNTTTRDGVLQIHTRREACRAMAWHPRNGFVEKDFFYTSDIIQNAAAFNQRGGIFKAKIRCTGKVHHAFWLGGEHRQPHINIFHFNGKEVQMGFVNNNSGDGVTISGIDPSAYFIYGLEWTQHELVWSVNNIVVLRSTGNIPWEPLFMKINSFIPVHDEGGEGLLEVDWVRAYQFNT
;
A
#
# COMPACT_ATOMS: atom_id res chain seq x y z
N MET A 1 9.33 -17.41 1.10
CA MET A 1 10.20 -16.98 2.20
C MET A 1 9.63 -17.45 3.53
N ASN A 2 10.37 -18.28 4.27
CA ASN A 2 9.98 -18.69 5.62
C ASN A 2 10.55 -17.72 6.66
N LEU A 3 9.69 -17.12 7.48
CA LEU A 3 10.05 -16.14 8.51
C LEU A 3 10.18 -16.74 9.92
N PHE A 4 9.98 -18.06 10.08
CA PHE A 4 10.01 -18.74 11.38
C PHE A 4 11.30 -18.46 12.16
N TRP A 5 12.47 -18.71 11.55
CA TRP A 5 13.75 -18.46 12.21
C TRP A 5 14.01 -16.99 12.47
N LYS A 6 13.56 -16.08 11.58
CA LYS A 6 13.66 -14.65 11.83
C LYS A 6 12.84 -14.23 13.05
N ARG A 7 11.68 -14.86 13.27
CA ARG A 7 10.87 -14.67 14.47
C ARG A 7 11.54 -15.23 15.72
N ILE A 8 12.03 -16.47 15.67
CA ILE A 8 12.72 -17.12 16.80
C ILE A 8 13.99 -16.36 17.22
N LEU A 9 14.75 -15.83 16.26
CA LEU A 9 15.96 -15.06 16.51
C LEU A 9 15.69 -13.57 16.87
N GLY A 10 14.43 -13.16 16.99
CA GLY A 10 14.05 -11.77 17.30
C GLY A 10 14.32 -10.76 16.18
N ILE A 11 14.71 -11.21 14.98
CA ILE A 11 14.95 -10.38 13.80
C ILE A 11 13.63 -9.84 13.25
N LEU A 12 12.59 -10.68 13.19
CA LEU A 12 11.22 -10.26 12.87
C LEU A 12 10.61 -9.63 14.12
N ARG A 13 10.80 -8.32 14.25
CA ARG A 13 10.32 -7.57 15.42
C ARG A 13 8.78 -7.50 15.45
N PRO A 14 8.17 -7.49 16.64
CA PRO A 14 6.72 -7.37 16.80
C PRO A 14 6.22 -6.00 16.34
N THR A 15 4.95 -5.93 15.95
CA THR A 15 4.33 -4.72 15.38
C THR A 15 4.46 -3.46 16.24
N PRO A 16 4.32 -3.47 17.58
CA PRO A 16 4.49 -2.23 18.37
C PRO A 16 5.87 -1.58 18.23
N ILE A 17 6.94 -2.38 18.05
CA ILE A 17 8.29 -1.86 17.82
C ILE A 17 8.40 -1.23 16.44
N ILE A 18 7.76 -1.82 15.44
CA ILE A 18 7.73 -1.30 14.07
C ILE A 18 6.85 -0.04 14.00
N GLU A 19 5.73 0.01 14.72
CA GLU A 19 4.83 1.16 14.76
C GLU A 19 5.49 2.39 15.39
N LYS A 20 6.34 2.21 16.41
CA LYS A 20 7.15 3.32 16.92
C LYS A 20 8.04 3.93 15.83
N GLN A 21 8.61 3.10 14.98
CA GLN A 21 9.45 3.56 13.86
C GLN A 21 8.60 4.19 12.76
N GLU A 22 7.40 3.67 12.54
CA GLU A 22 6.44 4.26 11.62
C GLU A 22 6.01 5.65 12.08
N TYR A 23 5.81 5.86 13.38
CA TYR A 23 5.52 7.19 13.93
C TYR A 23 6.69 8.17 13.73
N GLU A 24 7.93 7.72 13.96
CA GLU A 24 9.13 8.51 13.66
C GLU A 24 9.20 8.84 12.15
N PHE A 25 8.89 7.87 11.29
CA PHE A 25 8.86 8.03 9.84
C PHE A 25 7.79 9.03 9.40
N LEU A 26 6.56 8.94 9.93
CA LEU A 26 5.47 9.88 9.72
C LEU A 26 5.85 11.30 10.16
N THR A 27 6.44 11.43 11.34
CA THR A 27 6.89 12.72 11.88
C THR A 27 7.91 13.36 10.96
N ASN A 28 8.86 12.56 10.45
CA ASN A 28 9.86 13.04 9.52
C ASN A 28 9.24 13.41 8.17
N ALA A 29 8.33 12.59 7.63
CA ALA A 29 7.61 12.87 6.39
C ALA A 29 6.82 14.18 6.46
N ALA A 30 6.10 14.44 7.55
CA ALA A 30 5.36 15.68 7.78
C ALA A 30 6.28 16.91 7.88
N ARG A 31 7.41 16.77 8.58
CA ARG A 31 8.43 17.83 8.64
C ARG A 31 9.00 18.16 7.26
N TYR A 32 9.26 17.14 6.45
CA TYR A 32 9.71 17.32 5.07
C TYR A 32 8.66 17.99 4.20
N GLU A 33 7.40 17.56 4.31
CA GLU A 33 6.30 18.17 3.58
C GLU A 33 6.18 19.67 3.83
N ALA A 34 6.31 20.09 5.10
CA ALA A 34 6.23 21.49 5.50
C ALA A 34 7.28 22.39 4.81
N ILE A 35 8.44 21.82 4.44
CA ILE A 35 9.53 22.55 3.78
C ILE A 35 9.72 22.17 2.31
N ARG A 36 8.94 21.23 1.76
CA ARG A 36 9.22 20.63 0.44
C ARG A 36 9.27 21.66 -0.70
N ASN A 37 8.46 22.71 -0.58
CA ASN A 37 8.36 23.80 -1.56
C ASN A 37 9.23 25.01 -1.21
N SER A 38 10.14 24.90 -0.23
CA SER A 38 11.00 26.00 0.21
C SER A 38 11.97 26.43 -0.91
N PRO A 39 11.93 27.70 -1.36
CA PRO A 39 12.89 28.22 -2.32
C PRO A 39 14.34 28.15 -1.82
N ALA A 40 14.53 28.24 -0.50
CA ALA A 40 15.85 28.13 0.12
C ALA A 40 16.43 26.72 -0.03
N ILE A 41 15.60 25.68 0.09
CA ILE A 41 16.01 24.28 -0.12
C ILE A 41 16.31 24.03 -1.59
N ALA A 42 15.47 24.51 -2.51
CA ALA A 42 15.72 24.40 -3.95
C ALA A 42 17.07 25.05 -4.34
N SER A 43 17.29 26.27 -3.85
CA SER A 43 18.56 26.99 -4.03
C SER A 43 19.74 26.23 -3.42
N TYR A 44 19.55 25.60 -2.26
CA TYR A 44 20.59 24.83 -1.59
C TYR A 44 20.97 23.58 -2.38
N ARG A 45 19.99 22.82 -2.88
CA ARG A 45 20.19 21.63 -3.71
C ARG A 45 20.93 21.98 -5.00
N GLN A 46 20.49 23.02 -5.70
CA GLN A 46 21.13 23.48 -6.92
C GLN A 46 22.59 23.90 -6.64
N LEU A 47 22.81 24.74 -5.63
CA LEU A 47 24.15 25.21 -5.29
C LEU A 47 25.07 24.06 -4.84
N PHE A 48 24.54 23.05 -4.14
CA PHE A 48 25.29 21.87 -3.75
C PHE A 48 25.80 21.07 -4.96
N LEU A 49 24.95 20.86 -5.97
CA LEU A 49 25.33 20.21 -7.24
C LEU A 49 26.37 21.06 -8.00
N GLU A 50 26.14 22.36 -8.07
CA GLU A 50 27.09 23.27 -8.71
C GLU A 50 28.46 23.23 -8.04
N VAL A 51 28.54 23.21 -6.70
CA VAL A 51 29.81 23.09 -5.96
C VAL A 51 30.55 21.82 -6.35
N LYS A 52 29.85 20.68 -6.51
CA LYS A 52 30.46 19.41 -6.94
C LYS A 52 31.06 19.49 -8.34
N LEU A 53 30.41 20.24 -9.24
CA LEU A 53 30.81 20.37 -10.65
C LEU A 53 31.79 21.53 -10.90
N SER A 54 32.04 22.39 -9.91
CA SER A 54 32.81 23.63 -10.10
C SER A 54 34.32 23.41 -10.14
N SER A 55 35.00 24.23 -10.95
CA SER A 55 36.46 24.33 -11.00
C SER A 55 37.04 24.88 -9.68
N PRO A 56 38.32 24.61 -9.37
CA PRO A 56 38.94 25.08 -8.13
C PRO A 56 38.82 26.59 -7.90
N ALA A 57 38.91 27.40 -8.96
CA ALA A 57 38.83 28.86 -8.90
C ALA A 57 37.47 29.39 -8.41
N THR A 58 36.37 28.73 -8.76
CA THR A 58 35.00 29.17 -8.42
C THR A 58 34.40 28.42 -7.22
N ARG A 59 34.97 27.25 -6.88
CA ARG A 59 34.48 26.38 -5.82
C ARG A 59 34.49 27.03 -4.44
N LYS A 60 35.53 27.81 -4.09
CA LYS A 60 35.64 28.45 -2.77
C LYS A 60 34.49 29.43 -2.50
N THR A 61 34.17 30.29 -3.45
CA THR A 61 33.07 31.26 -3.35
C THR A 61 31.72 30.55 -3.26
N LYS A 62 31.49 29.51 -4.07
CA LYS A 62 30.24 28.74 -4.03
C LYS A 62 30.08 27.94 -2.73
N GLN A 63 31.16 27.37 -2.20
CA GLN A 63 31.15 26.72 -0.88
C GLN A 63 30.77 27.68 0.25
N GLN A 64 31.23 28.94 0.19
CA GLN A 64 30.86 29.94 1.19
C GLN A 64 29.37 30.29 1.10
N LYS A 65 28.85 30.52 -0.11
CA LYS A 65 27.40 30.71 -0.32
C LYS A 65 26.58 29.51 0.16
N LEU A 66 27.07 28.29 -0.06
CA LEU A 66 26.42 27.06 0.38
C LEU A 66 26.38 26.96 1.91
N LYS A 67 27.47 27.32 2.60
CA LYS A 67 27.52 27.37 4.06
C LYS A 67 26.55 28.40 4.64
N GLU A 68 26.45 29.59 4.04
CA GLU A 68 25.49 30.60 4.48
C GLU A 68 24.05 30.15 4.27
N LEU A 69 23.74 29.60 3.10
CA LEU A 69 22.41 29.06 2.83
C LEU A 69 22.06 27.88 3.75
N GLY A 70 23.06 27.11 4.18
CA GLY A 70 22.95 26.07 5.20
C GLY A 70 22.43 26.54 6.56
N LYS A 71 22.52 27.84 6.86
CA LYS A 71 22.01 28.43 8.12
C LYS A 71 20.52 28.78 8.05
N HIS A 72 19.92 28.81 6.86
CA HIS A 72 18.50 29.10 6.71
C HIS A 72 17.66 28.06 7.48
N PRO A 73 16.59 28.45 8.20
CA PRO A 73 15.79 27.52 9.03
C PRO A 73 15.35 26.26 8.28
N ASP A 74 14.77 26.43 7.08
CA ASP A 74 14.31 25.30 6.26
C ASP A 74 15.46 24.40 5.82
N VAL A 75 16.62 24.98 5.48
CA VAL A 75 17.79 24.22 5.04
C VAL A 75 18.42 23.49 6.23
N LYS A 76 18.44 24.11 7.41
CA LYS A 76 18.89 23.48 8.65
C LYS A 76 17.99 22.30 9.03
N LEU A 77 16.67 22.47 8.93
CA LEU A 77 15.69 21.41 9.16
C LEU A 77 15.86 20.29 8.13
N TYR A 78 15.99 20.63 6.86
CA TYR A 78 16.31 19.69 5.78
C TYR A 78 17.57 18.87 6.13
N LEU A 79 18.69 19.54 6.42
CA LEU A 79 19.99 18.91 6.71
C LEU A 79 19.97 18.02 7.96
N ALA A 80 19.24 18.41 9.00
CA ALA A 80 19.09 17.59 10.21
C ALA A 80 18.36 16.27 9.91
N ASN A 81 17.39 16.30 8.99
CA ASN A 81 16.56 15.15 8.67
C ASN A 81 17.23 14.18 7.67
N ILE A 82 18.12 14.66 6.78
CA ILE A 82 18.93 13.80 5.89
C ILE A 82 20.15 13.18 6.61
N GLY A 83 20.41 13.54 7.87
CA GLY A 83 21.59 13.09 8.64
C GLY A 83 21.35 12.04 9.73
N GLY A 84 20.09 11.71 10.06
CA GLY A 84 19.76 10.72 11.10
C GLY A 84 19.83 9.26 10.65
N LYS A 85 20.85 8.50 11.11
CA LYS A 85 21.14 7.08 10.80
C LYS A 85 20.02 6.04 11.04
N LEU A 86 18.78 6.43 11.34
CA LEU A 86 17.69 5.51 11.62
C LEU A 86 16.72 5.51 10.42
N TYR A 87 16.74 4.39 9.69
CA TYR A 87 15.96 4.07 8.49
C TYR A 87 16.46 4.82 7.25
N GLY A 88 16.88 4.06 6.23
CA GLY A 88 17.44 4.58 4.99
C GLY A 88 16.63 5.76 4.47
N HIS A 89 17.29 6.92 4.41
CA HIS A 89 16.71 8.22 4.08
C HIS A 89 15.99 8.17 2.73
N ARG A 90 14.68 7.98 2.75
CA ARG A 90 13.82 8.25 1.61
C ARG A 90 13.20 9.61 1.85
N ASP A 91 13.54 10.55 0.97
CA ASP A 91 12.93 11.88 0.93
C ASP A 91 11.48 11.69 0.47
N VAL A 92 10.53 11.65 1.40
CA VAL A 92 9.12 11.36 1.14
C VAL A 92 8.20 12.27 1.94
N TYR A 93 6.95 12.38 1.51
CA TYR A 93 5.84 12.94 2.29
C TYR A 93 4.66 11.96 2.32
N LEU A 94 3.78 12.08 3.32
CA LEU A 94 2.57 11.28 3.41
C LEU A 94 1.56 11.78 2.36
N SER A 95 1.29 10.96 1.35
CA SER A 95 0.35 11.30 0.28
C SER A 95 -1.06 10.78 0.52
N PHE A 96 -1.19 9.74 1.35
CA PHE A 96 -2.47 9.22 1.82
C PHE A 96 -2.29 8.46 3.13
N GLY A 97 -3.24 8.59 4.05
CA GLY A 97 -3.31 7.78 5.26
C GLY A 97 -4.75 7.64 5.71
N ASP A 98 -5.08 6.47 6.25
CA ASP A 98 -6.38 6.21 6.87
C ASP A 98 -6.19 5.26 8.06
N ASP A 99 -6.60 5.72 9.23
CA ASP A 99 -6.66 4.95 10.49
C ASP A 99 -8.11 4.53 10.80
N PHE A 100 -9.00 4.61 9.81
CA PHE A 100 -10.36 4.05 9.81
C PHE A 100 -11.31 4.51 10.93
N TYR A 101 -11.06 5.67 11.53
CA TYR A 101 -12.01 6.38 12.40
C TYR A 101 -13.13 7.06 11.60
N TRP A 102 -13.83 6.29 10.76
CA TRP A 102 -14.91 6.82 9.93
C TRP A 102 -16.16 7.09 10.75
N GLU A 103 -16.79 8.23 10.47
CA GLU A 103 -18.12 8.54 10.98
C GLU A 103 -19.15 8.12 9.93
N LYS A 104 -20.22 7.44 10.38
CA LYS A 104 -21.24 6.83 9.51
C LYS A 104 -21.78 7.77 8.41
N ASP A 105 -21.95 9.05 8.74
CA ASP A 105 -22.59 10.03 7.86
C ASP A 105 -21.61 10.99 7.19
N LYS A 106 -20.29 10.79 7.36
CA LYS A 106 -19.27 11.61 6.71
C LYS A 106 -18.65 10.90 5.51
N PRO A 107 -18.36 11.63 4.42
CA PRO A 107 -17.60 11.09 3.31
C PRO A 107 -16.23 10.57 3.80
N ASN A 108 -15.88 9.35 3.42
CA ASN A 108 -14.53 8.81 3.56
C ASN A 108 -13.88 8.61 2.17
N ALA A 109 -12.64 8.13 2.12
CA ALA A 109 -11.89 7.95 0.87
C ALA A 109 -12.28 6.68 0.07
N TRP A 110 -13.00 5.74 0.69
CA TRP A 110 -13.23 4.40 0.17
C TRP A 110 -14.65 4.24 -0.39
N ARG A 111 -14.77 3.53 -1.49
CA ARG A 111 -16.05 3.24 -2.16
C ARG A 111 -16.17 1.74 -2.39
N PRO A 112 -17.35 1.16 -2.13
CA PRO A 112 -17.60 -0.24 -2.42
C PRO A 112 -17.64 -0.51 -3.93
N GLY A 113 -17.29 -1.73 -4.32
CA GLY A 113 -17.26 -2.17 -5.71
C GLY A 113 -15.98 -1.81 -6.46
N PHE A 114 -15.89 -2.25 -7.71
CA PHE A 114 -14.80 -1.93 -8.62
C PHE A 114 -14.90 -0.48 -9.11
N PHE A 115 -13.76 0.08 -9.53
CA PHE A 115 -13.70 1.42 -10.09
C PHE A 115 -13.59 1.39 -11.61
N PHE A 116 -14.39 2.27 -12.25
CA PHE A 116 -14.30 2.62 -13.67
C PHE A 116 -14.59 4.10 -13.82
N LYS A 117 -13.84 4.81 -14.67
CA LYS A 117 -14.10 6.22 -14.99
C LYS A 117 -15.49 6.42 -15.60
N ASN A 118 -15.93 5.47 -16.43
CA ASN A 118 -17.28 5.49 -16.98
C ASN A 118 -18.29 5.16 -15.87
N GLU A 119 -19.07 6.16 -15.46
CA GLU A 119 -20.05 6.04 -14.38
C GLU A 119 -21.23 5.11 -14.72
N THR A 120 -21.47 4.83 -16.01
CA THR A 120 -22.53 3.89 -16.41
C THR A 120 -22.13 2.43 -16.25
N MET A 121 -20.84 2.15 -16.02
CA MET A 121 -20.37 0.79 -15.79
C MET A 121 -20.78 0.28 -14.41
N LYS A 122 -21.29 -0.96 -14.38
CA LYS A 122 -21.59 -1.66 -13.13
C LYS A 122 -20.32 -1.84 -12.30
N ARG A 123 -20.38 -1.41 -11.04
CA ARG A 123 -19.26 -1.46 -10.07
C ARG A 123 -19.42 -2.58 -9.04
N ASN A 124 -20.65 -2.89 -8.64
CA ASN A 124 -20.92 -3.99 -7.72
C ASN A 124 -21.24 -5.27 -8.50
N TYR A 125 -20.29 -6.20 -8.53
CA TYR A 125 -20.42 -7.54 -9.07
C TYR A 125 -19.30 -8.42 -8.50
N SER A 126 -19.45 -9.73 -8.57
CA SER A 126 -18.36 -10.69 -8.32
C SER A 126 -17.88 -11.32 -9.63
N PHE A 127 -16.75 -12.02 -9.61
CA PHE A 127 -16.38 -12.81 -10.79
C PHE A 127 -17.17 -14.13 -10.84
N HIS A 128 -17.50 -14.60 -12.03
CA HIS A 128 -18.26 -15.85 -12.19
C HIS A 128 -17.55 -17.06 -11.57
N ASN A 129 -16.22 -17.05 -11.53
CA ASN A 129 -15.39 -18.08 -10.90
C ASN A 129 -15.14 -17.83 -9.39
N GLU A 130 -16.00 -17.07 -8.73
CA GLU A 130 -15.98 -16.85 -7.27
C GLU A 130 -17.28 -17.36 -6.61
N GLN A 131 -17.23 -17.70 -5.33
CA GLN A 131 -18.36 -18.27 -4.57
C GLN A 131 -19.11 -17.25 -3.70
N GLN A 132 -18.56 -16.05 -3.54
CA GLN A 132 -19.18 -14.95 -2.79
C GLN A 132 -19.71 -13.85 -3.71
N ALA A 133 -20.82 -13.22 -3.31
CA ALA A 133 -21.28 -11.96 -3.90
C ALA A 133 -20.63 -10.76 -3.18
N ASN A 134 -20.13 -9.78 -3.93
CA ASN A 134 -19.80 -8.46 -3.39
C ASN A 134 -21.11 -7.74 -3.02
N ASN A 135 -21.18 -7.21 -1.80
CA ASN A 135 -22.42 -6.80 -1.15
C ASN A 135 -22.49 -5.28 -0.96
N SER A 136 -21.96 -4.50 -1.91
CA SER A 136 -22.07 -3.04 -1.92
C SER A 136 -21.62 -2.34 -0.63
N GLY A 137 -20.69 -2.91 0.12
CA GLY A 137 -20.20 -2.36 1.39
C GLY A 137 -20.89 -2.89 2.65
N ASN A 138 -21.96 -3.70 2.53
CA ASN A 138 -22.70 -4.25 3.69
C ASN A 138 -21.92 -5.30 4.49
N ASN A 139 -20.81 -5.78 3.94
CA ASN A 139 -19.85 -6.66 4.59
C ASN A 139 -18.64 -5.89 5.13
N THR A 140 -18.59 -4.57 4.91
CA THR A 140 -17.51 -3.68 5.33
C THR A 140 -17.96 -2.77 6.47
N THR A 141 -17.20 -2.73 7.56
CA THR A 141 -17.47 -1.84 8.70
C THR A 141 -16.17 -1.28 9.24
N THR A 142 -16.25 -0.23 10.04
CA THR A 142 -15.13 0.22 10.88
C THR A 142 -15.53 0.15 12.34
N ARG A 143 -14.61 -0.33 13.18
CA ARG A 143 -14.81 -0.43 14.62
C ARG A 143 -13.51 -0.07 15.33
N ASP A 144 -13.56 0.92 16.21
CA ASP A 144 -12.42 1.33 17.05
C ASP A 144 -11.13 1.59 16.24
N GLY A 145 -11.27 2.24 15.07
CA GLY A 145 -10.14 2.52 14.18
C GLY A 145 -9.66 1.33 13.34
N VAL A 146 -10.45 0.26 13.24
CA VAL A 146 -10.12 -0.92 12.42
C VAL A 146 -11.16 -1.12 11.34
N LEU A 147 -10.73 -1.14 10.07
CA LEU A 147 -11.54 -1.58 8.95
C LEU A 147 -11.71 -3.10 9.01
N GLN A 148 -12.94 -3.58 8.86
CA GLN A 148 -13.29 -4.99 8.87
C GLN A 148 -14.08 -5.35 7.61
N ILE A 149 -13.62 -6.36 6.86
CA ILE A 149 -14.41 -7.01 5.80
C ILE A 149 -14.75 -8.43 6.25
N HIS A 150 -16.05 -8.69 6.41
CA HIS A 150 -16.56 -9.99 6.79
C HIS A 150 -16.98 -10.79 5.56
N THR A 151 -16.46 -12.00 5.39
CA THR A 151 -17.05 -12.98 4.49
C THR A 151 -18.02 -13.85 5.29
N ARG A 152 -19.31 -13.83 4.93
CA ARG A 152 -20.39 -14.47 5.69
C ARG A 152 -21.07 -15.53 4.86
N ARG A 153 -21.56 -16.60 5.48
CA ARG A 153 -22.43 -17.58 4.81
C ARG A 153 -23.85 -17.03 4.73
N GLU A 154 -24.16 -16.47 3.57
CA GLU A 154 -25.42 -15.78 3.29
C GLU A 154 -25.77 -16.00 1.83
N ALA A 155 -26.87 -16.72 1.59
CA ALA A 155 -27.32 -17.00 0.23
C ALA A 155 -27.90 -15.73 -0.40
N CYS A 156 -27.44 -15.39 -1.59
CA CYS A 156 -27.94 -14.23 -2.32
C CYS A 156 -27.83 -14.43 -3.83
N ARG A 157 -28.71 -13.76 -4.58
CA ARG A 157 -28.65 -13.68 -6.04
C ARG A 157 -28.08 -12.33 -6.44
N ALA A 158 -26.99 -12.34 -7.20
CA ALA A 158 -26.27 -11.12 -7.57
C ALA A 158 -25.63 -11.21 -8.96
N MET A 159 -25.13 -10.08 -9.45
CA MET A 159 -24.44 -10.02 -10.74
C MET A 159 -23.02 -10.61 -10.64
N ALA A 160 -22.69 -11.46 -11.61
CA ALA A 160 -21.36 -12.00 -11.82
C ALA A 160 -20.82 -11.60 -13.21
N TRP A 161 -19.54 -11.25 -13.31
CA TRP A 161 -18.88 -11.03 -14.59
C TRP A 161 -18.29 -12.35 -15.12
N HIS A 162 -18.71 -12.75 -16.32
CA HIS A 162 -18.22 -13.90 -17.05
C HIS A 162 -17.39 -13.43 -18.27
N PRO A 163 -16.16 -13.95 -18.49
CA PRO A 163 -15.30 -13.50 -19.59
C PRO A 163 -15.91 -13.59 -20.99
N ARG A 164 -16.83 -14.54 -21.22
CA ARG A 164 -17.48 -14.74 -22.53
C ARG A 164 -18.88 -14.15 -22.63
N ASN A 165 -19.59 -14.04 -21.51
CA ASN A 165 -21.03 -13.72 -21.50
C ASN A 165 -21.31 -12.31 -20.94
N GLY A 166 -20.28 -11.60 -20.48
CA GLY A 166 -20.45 -10.35 -19.76
C GLY A 166 -21.12 -10.59 -18.42
N PHE A 167 -22.03 -9.69 -18.03
CA PHE A 167 -22.73 -9.77 -16.76
C PHE A 167 -23.88 -10.76 -16.79
N VAL A 168 -23.89 -11.72 -15.86
CA VAL A 168 -24.94 -12.72 -15.68
C VAL A 168 -25.42 -12.73 -14.23
N GLU A 169 -26.68 -13.06 -13.98
CA GLU A 169 -27.14 -13.33 -12.61
C GLU A 169 -26.66 -14.70 -12.16
N LYS A 170 -26.25 -14.80 -10.89
CA LYS A 170 -25.76 -16.03 -10.27
C LYS A 170 -26.20 -16.10 -8.82
N ASP A 171 -26.56 -17.30 -8.38
CA ASP A 171 -26.79 -17.58 -6.95
C ASP A 171 -25.43 -17.84 -6.27
N PHE A 172 -25.19 -17.15 -5.17
CA PHE A 172 -24.01 -17.26 -4.33
C PHE A 172 -24.41 -17.76 -2.93
N PHE A 173 -23.49 -18.45 -2.26
CA PHE A 173 -23.70 -18.99 -0.90
C PHE A 173 -23.02 -18.14 0.18
N TYR A 174 -22.26 -17.14 -0.24
CA TYR A 174 -21.52 -16.25 0.64
C TYR A 174 -21.67 -14.81 0.18
N THR A 175 -21.53 -13.88 1.12
CA THR A 175 -21.39 -12.44 0.86
C THR A 175 -20.02 -11.96 1.35
N SER A 176 -19.49 -10.94 0.69
CA SER A 176 -18.22 -10.28 1.00
C SER A 176 -18.21 -8.88 0.37
N ASP A 177 -17.08 -8.19 0.37
CA ASP A 177 -16.91 -6.92 -0.33
C ASP A 177 -15.52 -6.77 -0.98
N ILE A 178 -15.52 -5.88 -1.96
CA ILE A 178 -14.36 -5.11 -2.40
C ILE A 178 -14.62 -3.63 -2.14
N ILE A 179 -13.61 -2.94 -1.64
CA ILE A 179 -13.57 -1.48 -1.57
C ILE A 179 -12.32 -0.95 -2.28
N GLN A 180 -12.40 0.28 -2.75
CA GLN A 180 -11.31 0.97 -3.47
C GLN A 180 -11.33 2.47 -3.18
N ASN A 181 -10.20 3.16 -3.39
CA ASN A 181 -10.08 4.60 -3.10
C ASN A 181 -9.67 5.49 -4.29
N ALA A 182 -9.89 5.05 -5.52
CA ALA A 182 -9.47 5.71 -6.76
C ALA A 182 -9.91 7.17 -6.89
N ALA A 183 -11.05 7.54 -6.29
CA ALA A 183 -11.56 8.91 -6.32
C ALA A 183 -10.76 9.87 -5.42
N ALA A 184 -10.12 9.34 -4.38
CA ALA A 184 -9.34 10.12 -3.41
C ALA A 184 -7.83 9.97 -3.62
N PHE A 185 -7.39 8.88 -4.22
CA PHE A 185 -5.98 8.54 -4.34
C PHE A 185 -5.66 7.87 -5.66
N ASN A 186 -4.61 8.35 -6.32
CA ASN A 186 -4.02 7.71 -7.48
C ASN A 186 -2.54 8.10 -7.57
N GLN A 187 -1.63 7.14 -7.51
CA GLN A 187 -0.21 7.40 -7.36
C GLN A 187 0.66 6.45 -8.17
N ARG A 188 1.72 6.99 -8.76
CA ARG A 188 2.81 6.21 -9.38
C ARG A 188 4.01 6.18 -8.45
N GLY A 189 4.45 4.98 -8.07
CA GLY A 189 5.60 4.82 -7.18
C GLY A 189 5.28 5.20 -5.74
N GLY A 190 6.31 5.22 -4.88
CA GLY A 190 6.20 5.58 -3.47
C GLY A 190 6.35 4.38 -2.52
N ILE A 191 5.94 4.56 -1.28
CA ILE A 191 5.95 3.52 -0.25
C ILE A 191 4.52 3.29 0.21
N PHE A 192 4.07 2.05 0.22
CA PHE A 192 2.74 1.64 0.65
C PHE A 192 2.88 0.68 1.81
N LYS A 193 2.15 0.93 2.89
CA LYS A 193 2.17 0.08 4.09
C LYS A 193 0.76 -0.10 4.62
N ALA A 194 0.49 -1.28 5.16
CA ALA A 194 -0.75 -1.57 5.87
C ALA A 194 -0.49 -2.53 7.02
N LYS A 195 -1.16 -2.30 8.16
CA LYS A 195 -1.18 -3.22 9.29
C LYS A 195 -2.42 -4.09 9.20
N ILE A 196 -2.21 -5.38 8.94
CA ILE A 196 -3.28 -6.31 8.56
C ILE A 196 -3.20 -7.57 9.43
N ARG A 197 -4.36 -8.12 9.78
CA ARG A 197 -4.54 -9.52 10.23
C ARG A 197 -5.79 -10.10 9.56
N CYS A 198 -5.88 -11.41 9.47
CA CYS A 198 -7.05 -12.08 8.92
C CYS A 198 -7.25 -13.51 9.41
N THR A 199 -8.46 -14.04 9.21
CA THR A 199 -8.84 -15.41 9.55
C THR A 199 -9.83 -15.98 8.53
N GLY A 200 -9.95 -17.31 8.48
CA GLY A 200 -10.94 -18.01 7.66
C GLY A 200 -10.36 -18.73 6.45
N LYS A 201 -11.16 -19.62 5.85
CA LYS A 201 -10.83 -20.32 4.58
C LYS A 201 -11.26 -19.47 3.39
N VAL A 202 -10.73 -18.25 3.32
CA VAL A 202 -11.11 -17.20 2.37
C VAL A 202 -9.85 -16.52 1.87
N HIS A 203 -9.88 -16.02 0.64
CA HIS A 203 -8.82 -15.15 0.15
C HIS A 203 -9.05 -13.72 0.63
N HIS A 204 -8.03 -13.09 1.20
CA HIS A 204 -8.05 -11.69 1.60
C HIS A 204 -6.93 -10.94 0.90
N ALA A 205 -7.19 -9.75 0.36
CA ALA A 205 -6.19 -9.03 -0.40
C ALA A 205 -6.19 -7.52 -0.12
N PHE A 206 -4.99 -6.95 -0.09
CA PHE A 206 -4.71 -5.53 -0.21
C PHE A 206 -3.71 -5.34 -1.34
N TRP A 207 -4.13 -4.61 -2.37
CA TRP A 207 -3.41 -4.55 -3.63
C TRP A 207 -3.57 -3.19 -4.32
N LEU A 208 -2.65 -2.91 -5.25
CA LEU A 208 -2.69 -1.76 -6.13
C LEU A 208 -3.06 -2.19 -7.54
N GLY A 209 -3.94 -1.45 -8.20
CA GLY A 209 -4.25 -1.67 -9.60
C GLY A 209 -5.02 -0.52 -10.22
N GLY A 210 -5.12 -0.54 -11.54
CA GLY A 210 -5.84 0.46 -12.33
C GLY A 210 -7.30 0.06 -12.58
N GLU A 211 -7.91 0.68 -13.59
CA GLU A 211 -9.21 0.29 -14.13
C GLU A 211 -9.14 -1.03 -14.90
N HIS A 212 -7.97 -1.34 -15.45
CA HIS A 212 -7.72 -2.56 -16.20
C HIS A 212 -7.30 -3.71 -15.28
N ARG A 213 -7.31 -4.94 -15.82
CA ARG A 213 -6.91 -6.15 -15.09
C ARG A 213 -5.44 -6.11 -14.66
N GLN A 214 -4.60 -5.44 -15.43
CA GLN A 214 -3.17 -5.29 -15.16
C GLN A 214 -2.78 -3.83 -15.44
N PRO A 215 -1.78 -3.29 -14.72
CA PRO A 215 -0.95 -3.95 -13.71
C PRO A 215 -1.69 -4.21 -12.39
N HIS A 216 -1.23 -5.23 -11.67
CA HIS A 216 -1.78 -5.67 -10.40
C HIS A 216 -0.64 -5.97 -9.42
N ILE A 217 -0.56 -5.25 -8.30
CA ILE A 217 0.49 -5.42 -7.29
C ILE A 217 -0.14 -5.87 -5.97
N ASN A 218 0.11 -7.11 -5.57
CA ASN A 218 -0.27 -7.65 -4.27
C ASN A 218 0.73 -7.21 -3.20
N ILE A 219 0.30 -6.27 -2.34
CA ILE A 219 1.02 -5.93 -1.12
C ILE A 219 0.74 -7.00 -0.06
N PHE A 220 -0.48 -7.52 -0.04
CA PHE A 220 -0.89 -8.63 0.80
C PHE A 220 -1.95 -9.44 0.06
N HIS A 221 -1.79 -10.77 -0.01
CA HIS A 221 -2.82 -11.69 -0.48
C HIS A 221 -2.77 -12.98 0.34
N PHE A 222 -3.62 -13.12 1.35
CA PHE A 222 -3.82 -14.38 2.05
C PHE A 222 -4.73 -15.30 1.21
N ASN A 223 -4.34 -16.56 1.04
CA ASN A 223 -5.07 -17.54 0.23
C ASN A 223 -5.88 -18.57 1.06
N GLY A 224 -6.24 -18.23 2.29
CA GLY A 224 -6.85 -19.17 3.24
C GLY A 224 -5.84 -20.01 4.03
N LYS A 225 -4.55 -19.97 3.70
CA LYS A 225 -3.48 -20.70 4.39
C LYS A 225 -2.23 -19.89 4.65
N GLU A 226 -1.75 -19.18 3.63
CA GLU A 226 -0.48 -18.46 3.63
C GLU A 226 -0.63 -17.11 2.94
N VAL A 227 0.29 -16.20 3.23
CA VAL A 227 0.30 -14.88 2.60
C VAL A 227 1.19 -14.93 1.37
N GLN A 228 0.68 -14.41 0.26
CA GLN A 228 1.38 -14.24 -1.01
C GLN A 228 1.53 -12.74 -1.29
N MET A 229 2.67 -12.35 -1.83
CA MET A 229 3.00 -10.97 -2.19
C MET A 229 3.69 -11.00 -3.56
N GLY A 230 3.52 -9.95 -4.36
CA GLY A 230 4.10 -9.92 -5.70
C GLY A 230 3.33 -9.01 -6.65
N PHE A 231 3.53 -9.20 -7.95
CA PHE A 231 2.83 -8.43 -8.96
C PHE A 231 2.70 -9.20 -10.28
N VAL A 232 1.77 -8.74 -11.12
CA VAL A 232 1.66 -9.11 -12.52
C VAL A 232 1.45 -7.84 -13.34
N ASN A 233 2.22 -7.69 -14.41
CA ASN A 233 2.12 -6.62 -15.38
C ASN A 233 2.41 -7.20 -16.77
N ASN A 234 1.70 -6.82 -17.83
CA ASN A 234 1.93 -7.36 -19.19
C ASN A 234 2.13 -8.90 -19.25
N ASN A 235 1.33 -9.66 -18.50
CA ASN A 235 1.38 -11.13 -18.37
C ASN A 235 2.70 -11.72 -17.82
N SER A 236 3.53 -10.92 -17.16
CA SER A 236 4.71 -11.39 -16.44
C SER A 236 4.82 -10.72 -15.08
N GLY A 237 5.58 -11.32 -14.17
CA GLY A 237 5.79 -10.77 -12.84
C GLY A 237 6.46 -11.76 -11.92
N ASP A 238 6.68 -11.31 -10.68
CA ASP A 238 7.32 -12.08 -9.62
C ASP A 238 6.39 -12.19 -8.41
N GLY A 239 6.62 -13.23 -7.59
CA GLY A 239 5.88 -13.42 -6.36
C GLY A 239 6.65 -14.20 -5.31
N VAL A 240 6.21 -14.07 -4.06
CA VAL A 240 6.72 -14.80 -2.92
C VAL A 240 5.58 -15.26 -2.03
N THR A 241 5.65 -16.51 -1.59
CA THR A 241 4.82 -17.05 -0.52
C THR A 241 5.52 -16.87 0.82
N ILE A 242 4.82 -16.37 1.84
CA ILE A 242 5.30 -16.16 3.20
C ILE A 242 4.78 -17.26 4.11
N SER A 243 5.70 -17.90 4.83
CA SER A 243 5.38 -18.93 5.83
C SER A 243 6.09 -18.65 7.16
N GLY A 244 5.72 -19.37 8.22
CA GLY A 244 6.33 -19.22 9.56
C GLY A 244 5.81 -18.04 10.39
N ILE A 245 4.72 -17.41 9.94
CA ILE A 245 3.94 -16.42 10.69
C ILE A 245 2.48 -16.90 10.81
N ASP A 246 1.74 -16.34 11.77
CA ASP A 246 0.32 -16.60 11.95
C ASP A 246 -0.47 -15.38 11.46
N PRO A 247 -1.18 -15.45 10.32
CA PRO A 247 -1.92 -14.33 9.76
C PRO A 247 -3.04 -13.79 10.66
N SER A 248 -3.45 -14.52 11.70
CA SER A 248 -4.43 -14.02 12.69
C SER A 248 -3.83 -12.98 13.63
N ALA A 249 -2.50 -12.87 13.71
CA ALA A 249 -1.81 -11.78 14.38
C ALA A 249 -1.52 -10.63 13.41
N TYR A 250 -1.42 -9.39 13.93
CA TYR A 250 -1.09 -8.23 13.11
C TYR A 250 0.36 -8.28 12.61
N PHE A 251 0.52 -8.03 11.32
CA PHE A 251 1.78 -7.72 10.66
C PHE A 251 1.65 -6.47 9.81
N ILE A 252 2.77 -5.78 9.59
CA ILE A 252 2.86 -4.64 8.69
C ILE A 252 3.43 -5.12 7.37
N TYR A 253 2.59 -5.12 6.34
CA TYR A 253 2.96 -5.46 4.98
C TYR A 253 3.31 -4.18 4.23
N GLY A 254 4.46 -4.19 3.56
CA GLY A 254 5.00 -3.01 2.90
C GLY A 254 5.43 -3.29 1.47
N LEU A 255 5.29 -2.27 0.63
CA LEU A 255 5.83 -2.19 -0.72
C LEU A 255 6.56 -0.86 -0.88
N GLU A 256 7.80 -0.90 -1.33
CA GLU A 256 8.51 0.25 -1.88
C GLU A 256 8.55 0.11 -3.40
N TRP A 257 7.99 1.10 -4.12
CA TRP A 257 7.85 1.10 -5.57
C TRP A 257 8.59 2.31 -6.16
N THR A 258 9.72 2.05 -6.79
CA THR A 258 10.51 3.06 -7.50
C THR A 258 10.39 2.89 -9.01
N GLN A 259 11.06 3.74 -9.79
CA GLN A 259 11.13 3.56 -11.25
C GLN A 259 11.97 2.34 -11.65
N HIS A 260 12.76 1.77 -10.74
CA HIS A 260 13.75 0.71 -11.03
C HIS A 260 13.44 -0.62 -10.35
N GLU A 261 12.73 -0.60 -9.23
CA GLU A 261 12.43 -1.80 -8.47
C GLU A 261 11.13 -1.70 -7.66
N LEU A 262 10.55 -2.87 -7.40
CA LEU A 262 9.53 -3.13 -6.39
C LEU A 262 10.16 -3.96 -5.27
N VAL A 263 9.97 -3.54 -4.01
CA VAL A 263 10.53 -4.20 -2.83
C VAL A 263 9.44 -4.45 -1.81
N TRP A 264 9.16 -5.72 -1.50
CA TRP A 264 8.17 -6.10 -0.51
C TRP A 264 8.81 -6.39 0.83
N SER A 265 8.09 -6.08 1.90
CA SER A 265 8.52 -6.37 3.26
C SER A 265 7.39 -6.79 4.19
N VAL A 266 7.76 -7.54 5.24
CA VAL A 266 6.89 -7.87 6.37
C VAL A 266 7.60 -7.42 7.65
N ASN A 267 6.98 -6.54 8.44
CA ASN A 267 7.59 -5.91 9.62
C ASN A 267 9.01 -5.37 9.33
N ASN A 268 9.16 -4.65 8.21
CA ASN A 268 10.42 -4.09 7.70
C ASN A 268 11.50 -5.13 7.28
N ILE A 269 11.19 -6.43 7.25
CA ILE A 269 12.06 -7.45 6.66
C ILE A 269 11.74 -7.59 5.18
N VAL A 270 12.72 -7.31 4.31
CA VAL A 270 12.58 -7.52 2.86
C VAL A 270 12.38 -9.00 2.55
N VAL A 271 11.36 -9.32 1.75
CA VAL A 271 10.99 -10.70 1.39
C VAL A 271 11.01 -10.96 -0.12
N LEU A 272 10.90 -9.91 -0.93
CA LEU A 272 10.98 -9.98 -2.39
C LEU A 272 11.53 -8.66 -2.94
N ARG A 273 12.33 -8.75 -4.00
CA ARG A 273 12.76 -7.64 -4.85
C ARG A 273 12.52 -8.03 -6.29
N SER A 274 12.00 -7.11 -7.09
CA SER A 274 11.89 -7.26 -8.54
C SER A 274 12.33 -5.99 -9.24
N THR A 275 13.08 -6.12 -10.32
CA THR A 275 13.62 -5.00 -11.12
C THR A 275 13.10 -4.98 -12.56
N GLY A 276 12.34 -6.01 -12.96
CA GLY A 276 11.81 -6.15 -14.32
C GLY A 276 10.35 -5.74 -14.42
N ASN A 277 9.97 -5.20 -15.58
CA ASN A 277 8.56 -4.96 -15.95
C ASN A 277 7.75 -4.16 -14.89
N ILE A 278 8.41 -3.18 -14.29
CA ILE A 278 7.84 -2.32 -13.25
C ILE A 278 6.67 -1.51 -13.84
N PRO A 279 5.49 -1.49 -13.20
CA PRO A 279 4.38 -0.64 -13.64
C PRO A 279 4.78 0.83 -13.75
N TRP A 280 4.29 1.50 -14.79
CA TRP A 280 4.63 2.90 -15.09
C TRP A 280 3.44 3.85 -14.98
N GLU A 281 2.22 3.32 -14.86
CA GLU A 281 1.00 4.11 -14.68
C GLU A 281 0.66 4.32 -13.19
N PRO A 282 -0.05 5.40 -12.84
CA PRO A 282 -0.61 5.58 -11.50
C PRO A 282 -1.60 4.46 -11.14
N LEU A 283 -1.51 3.97 -9.90
CA LEU A 283 -2.40 2.96 -9.35
C LEU A 283 -3.10 3.47 -8.09
N PHE A 284 -4.22 2.84 -7.76
CA PHE A 284 -4.98 3.10 -6.54
C PHE A 284 -5.18 1.83 -5.72
N MET A 285 -5.56 2.00 -4.46
CA MET A 285 -5.66 0.92 -3.49
C MET A 285 -7.00 0.22 -3.57
N LYS A 286 -6.96 -1.11 -3.39
CA LYS A 286 -8.13 -1.99 -3.32
C LYS A 286 -7.95 -2.97 -2.17
N ILE A 287 -9.03 -3.21 -1.44
CA ILE A 287 -9.08 -4.18 -0.34
C ILE A 287 -10.31 -5.06 -0.57
N ASN A 288 -10.15 -6.37 -0.55
CA ASN A 288 -11.28 -7.28 -0.75
C ASN A 288 -11.08 -8.64 -0.11
N SER A 289 -12.19 -9.36 0.02
CA SER A 289 -12.19 -10.77 0.36
C SER A 289 -12.99 -11.58 -0.66
N PHE A 290 -12.47 -12.73 -1.09
CA PHE A 290 -13.09 -13.57 -2.11
C PHE A 290 -12.84 -15.06 -1.89
N ILE A 291 -13.63 -15.91 -2.54
CA ILE A 291 -13.54 -17.36 -2.47
C ILE A 291 -13.48 -17.88 -3.91
N PRO A 292 -12.33 -18.38 -4.40
CA PRO A 292 -12.25 -19.04 -5.69
C PRO A 292 -13.22 -20.23 -5.79
N VAL A 293 -13.80 -20.46 -6.97
CA VAL A 293 -14.79 -21.55 -7.21
C VAL A 293 -14.27 -22.96 -6.90
N HIS A 294 -12.95 -23.16 -6.94
CA HIS A 294 -12.32 -24.47 -6.71
C HIS A 294 -11.95 -24.71 -5.24
N ASP A 295 -12.08 -23.71 -4.38
CA ASP A 295 -11.78 -23.82 -2.97
C ASP A 295 -13.01 -24.32 -2.20
N GLU A 296 -12.84 -24.93 -1.03
CA GLU A 296 -13.98 -25.30 -0.17
C GLU A 296 -14.74 -24.04 0.30
N GLY A 297 -14.00 -22.94 0.51
CA GLY A 297 -14.53 -21.68 1.02
C GLY A 297 -14.98 -21.74 2.47
N GLY A 298 -15.29 -20.58 3.04
CA GLY A 298 -15.81 -20.47 4.39
C GLY A 298 -16.12 -19.03 4.76
N GLU A 299 -16.46 -18.84 6.03
CA GLU A 299 -16.50 -17.50 6.61
C GLU A 299 -15.08 -17.02 6.91
N GLY A 300 -14.91 -15.70 6.96
CA GLY A 300 -13.61 -15.08 7.17
C GLY A 300 -13.72 -13.64 7.60
N LEU A 301 -12.63 -13.12 8.14
CA LEU A 301 -12.54 -11.75 8.61
C LEU A 301 -11.17 -11.20 8.23
N LEU A 302 -11.18 -10.11 7.46
CA LEU A 302 -10.03 -9.27 7.18
C LEU A 302 -10.10 -8.02 8.04
N GLU A 303 -9.03 -7.72 8.77
CA GLU A 303 -8.92 -6.53 9.60
C GLU A 303 -7.70 -5.71 9.20
N VAL A 304 -7.93 -4.43 8.90
CA VAL A 304 -6.89 -3.46 8.55
C VAL A 304 -6.95 -2.35 9.59
N ASP A 305 -5.88 -2.22 10.37
CA ASP A 305 -5.76 -1.21 11.44
C ASP A 305 -5.45 0.17 10.83
N TRP A 306 -4.54 0.21 9.87
CA TRP A 306 -4.23 1.44 9.15
C TRP A 306 -3.62 1.15 7.79
N VAL A 307 -3.70 2.15 6.90
CA VAL A 307 -3.04 2.18 5.59
C VAL A 307 -2.34 3.50 5.40
N ARG A 308 -1.13 3.46 4.84
CA ARG A 308 -0.30 4.65 4.60
C ARG A 308 0.38 4.54 3.24
N ALA A 309 0.31 5.61 2.46
CA ALA A 309 1.05 5.79 1.23
C ALA A 309 1.91 7.04 1.34
N TYR A 310 3.16 6.91 0.91
CA TYR A 310 4.14 7.98 0.89
C TYR A 310 4.61 8.19 -0.54
N GLN A 311 4.76 9.44 -0.94
CA GLN A 311 5.29 9.81 -2.25
C GLN A 311 6.75 10.23 -2.10
N PHE A 312 7.62 9.76 -3.01
CA PHE A 312 8.98 10.27 -3.10
C PHE A 312 8.98 11.72 -3.57
N ASN A 313 9.78 12.55 -2.90
CA ASN A 313 10.14 13.87 -3.39
C ASN A 313 11.05 13.70 -4.61
N THR A 314 10.58 14.17 -5.77
CA THR A 314 11.34 14.22 -7.02
C THR A 314 12.12 15.52 -7.13
#